data_AF-A0A840C919-F1
#
_entry.id   AF-A0A840C919-F1
#
_cell.length_a   1.000
_cell.length_b   1.000
_cell.length_c   1.000
_cell.angle_alpha   90.00
_cell.angle_beta   90.00
_cell.angle_gamma   90.00
#
_symmetry.space_group_name_H-M   'P 1'
#
loop_
_entity.id
_entity.type
_entity.pdbx_description
1 polymer ?
#
loop_
_entity_poly.entity_id
_entity_poly.type
_entity_poly.pdbx_seq_one_letter_code
_entity_poly.pdbx_strand_id
1 'polypeptide(L)'
;MTRPNATPWPARRPLLIGFLALALLIGGFGTWSVVASISGAIVASGRVEVDQNRQVVQHPDGGVVARLEVEEGDLVEAGDVLIALDASLLHSELSIVESQLFELMSRRGRLRAERDGAPSVRFDDDLMEIAATRPEVQELTDGQSRLFAARAETLAKEGAQLEKRRGQIADQVIGIVAQQDALESQLALIRQELETQQGLLDKGLAQASRVLSLQREEARLRGEVGELTASVAQAQGRITELDIEILKLQTTRREEAITELRELQYRELELAERRQSLLEQLDRLEIRAPVSGIVYGLTVFTPRSVIRAAEPVLYLVPQDRPLVIAARVDPIHVDEVFVGQPVNLRFATFDARTTPELFGQVTKVSADAFVDDRTQQSYYRAEIILSEGEADKLGELKIVPGMPVETFIRTADRSPLAYLVKPLAEYFNRAFRET
;
A
#
# COMPACT_ATOMS: atom_id res chain seq x y z
N MET A 1 118.80 23.05 42.95
CA MET A 1 117.40 22.58 43.08
C MET A 1 116.87 22.35 41.65
N THR A 2 117.15 21.20 41.05
CA THR A 2 116.30 19.98 40.94
C THR A 2 115.00 20.19 40.16
N ARG A 3 114.95 19.58 38.96
CA ARG A 3 113.80 19.41 38.04
C ARG A 3 112.63 18.68 38.72
N PRO A 4 111.44 18.62 38.09
CA PRO A 4 111.05 17.29 37.62
C PRO A 4 110.37 17.24 36.24
N ASN A 5 110.62 16.10 35.57
CA ASN A 5 109.98 15.64 34.36
C ASN A 5 108.48 15.38 34.59
N ALA A 6 107.63 15.76 33.63
CA ALA A 6 106.24 15.36 33.59
C ALA A 6 106.08 14.03 32.81
N THR A 7 105.52 13.02 33.45
CA THR A 7 105.06 11.76 32.84
C THR A 7 103.70 11.96 32.13
N PRO A 8 103.49 11.43 30.91
CA PRO A 8 102.19 11.55 30.24
C PRO A 8 101.18 10.57 30.84
N TRP A 9 100.02 11.09 31.28
CA TRP A 9 98.89 10.33 31.78
C TRP A 9 98.16 9.64 30.60
N PRO A 10 98.02 8.31 30.55
CA PRO A 10 97.34 7.65 29.43
C PRO A 10 95.81 7.79 29.57
N ALA A 11 95.23 8.80 28.92
CA ALA A 11 93.79 9.13 28.94
C ALA A 11 92.86 8.12 28.22
N ARG A 12 93.40 6.99 27.72
CA ARG A 12 92.65 6.06 26.85
C ARG A 12 91.54 5.29 27.58
N ARG A 13 91.76 4.90 28.85
CA ARG A 13 90.76 4.17 29.66
C ARG A 13 89.53 5.02 30.04
N PRO A 14 89.68 6.24 30.59
CA PRO A 14 88.52 7.09 30.88
C PRO A 14 87.77 7.52 29.60
N LEU A 15 88.46 7.70 28.47
CA LEU A 15 87.80 7.96 27.18
C LEU A 15 86.96 6.78 26.68
N LEU A 16 87.45 5.54 26.80
CA LEU A 16 86.68 4.34 26.43
C LEU A 16 85.46 4.14 27.32
N ILE A 17 85.60 4.35 28.63
CA ILE A 17 84.48 4.28 29.58
C ILE A 17 83.47 5.39 29.29
N GLY A 18 83.94 6.61 29.00
CA GLY A 18 83.08 7.72 28.60
C GLY A 18 82.32 7.44 27.29
N PHE A 19 83.00 6.86 26.29
CA PHE A 19 82.37 6.52 25.01
C PHE A 19 81.36 5.38 25.15
N LEU A 20 81.64 4.37 25.98
CA LEU A 20 80.73 3.26 26.23
C LEU A 20 79.51 3.70 27.05
N ALA A 21 79.70 4.57 28.05
CA ALA A 21 78.61 5.21 28.78
C ALA A 21 77.75 6.10 27.87
N LEU A 22 78.37 6.84 26.95
CA LEU A 22 77.66 7.65 25.96
C LEU A 22 76.88 6.79 24.96
N ALA A 23 77.47 5.69 24.48
CA ALA A 23 76.80 4.75 23.57
C ALA A 23 75.62 4.05 24.26
N LEU A 24 75.74 3.73 25.55
CA LEU A 24 74.67 3.11 26.33
C LEU A 24 73.57 4.12 26.67
N LEU A 25 73.92 5.38 26.92
CA LEU A 25 72.94 6.46 27.13
C LEU A 25 72.19 6.80 25.85
N ILE A 26 72.89 7.04 24.73
CA ILE A 26 72.26 7.36 23.45
C ILE A 26 71.52 6.13 22.88
N GLY A 27 72.13 4.94 22.96
CA GLY A 27 71.52 3.70 22.50
C GLY A 27 70.32 3.27 23.36
N GLY A 28 70.46 3.35 24.69
CA GLY A 28 69.40 3.00 25.64
C GLY A 28 68.25 4.01 25.62
N PHE A 29 68.54 5.30 25.76
CA PHE A 29 67.52 6.35 25.71
C PHE A 29 66.92 6.50 24.31
N GLY A 30 67.71 6.36 23.24
CA GLY A 30 67.23 6.37 21.86
C GLY A 30 66.28 5.21 21.58
N THR A 31 66.64 3.99 21.97
CA THR A 31 65.77 2.82 21.80
C THR A 31 64.52 2.94 22.65
N TRP A 32 64.64 3.36 23.92
CA TRP A 32 63.50 3.57 24.81
C TRP A 32 62.55 4.67 24.29
N SER A 33 63.09 5.78 23.76
CA SER A 33 62.30 6.91 23.26
C SER A 33 61.50 6.57 21.99
N VAL A 34 61.85 5.48 21.29
CA VAL A 34 61.12 4.98 20.11
C VAL A 34 60.14 3.85 20.50
N VAL A 35 60.54 2.97 21.42
CA VAL A 35 59.75 1.78 21.80
C VAL A 35 58.70 2.08 22.87
N ALA A 36 58.94 3.04 23.75
CA ALA A 36 57.96 3.40 24.77
C ALA A 36 56.74 4.08 24.12
N SER A 37 55.55 3.59 24.40
CA SER A 37 54.27 4.17 24.00
C SER A 37 53.67 4.95 25.16
N ILE A 38 53.42 6.24 24.97
CA ILE A 38 52.64 7.06 25.89
C ILE A 38 51.23 7.19 25.28
N SER A 39 50.23 6.69 25.99
CA SER A 39 48.83 6.88 25.60
C SER A 39 48.42 8.33 25.82
N GLY A 40 47.99 8.99 24.74
CA GLY A 40 47.40 10.33 24.82
C GLY A 40 45.92 10.26 25.21
N ALA A 41 45.40 11.34 25.78
CA ALA A 41 43.98 11.50 26.01
C ALA A 41 43.57 12.95 25.72
N ILE A 42 42.47 13.12 25.00
CA ILE A 42 41.79 14.41 24.86
C ILE A 42 40.84 14.55 26.03
N VAL A 43 40.98 15.64 26.78
CA VAL A 43 40.06 15.98 27.87
C VAL A 43 38.96 16.84 27.30
N ALA A 44 37.74 16.32 27.31
CA ALA A 44 36.55 17.04 26.91
C ALA A 44 35.60 17.15 28.10
N SER A 45 34.97 18.33 28.22
CA SER A 45 33.92 18.53 29.22
C SER A 45 32.59 18.07 28.63
N GLY A 46 31.83 17.29 29.37
CA GLY A 46 30.56 16.77 28.93
C GLY A 46 29.50 16.84 30.01
N ARG A 47 28.28 16.49 29.62
CA ARG A 47 27.16 16.33 30.53
C ARG A 47 26.34 15.12 30.12
N VAL A 48 25.71 14.50 31.10
CA VAL A 48 24.76 13.42 30.86
C VAL A 48 23.49 14.03 30.27
N GLU A 49 23.08 13.58 29.10
CA GLU A 49 21.82 13.92 28.46
C GLU A 49 20.98 12.64 28.33
N VAL A 50 19.66 12.77 28.44
CA VAL A 50 18.78 11.72 27.93
C VAL A 50 18.89 11.77 26.41
N ASP A 51 18.90 10.63 25.73
CA ASP A 51 18.77 10.64 24.27
C ASP A 51 17.44 11.33 23.89
N GLN A 52 17.52 12.61 23.48
CA GLN A 52 16.37 13.50 23.29
C GLN A 52 15.69 13.26 21.94
N ASN A 53 15.46 12.02 21.56
CA ASN A 53 14.73 11.72 20.33
C ASN A 53 13.22 11.78 20.58
N ARG A 54 12.72 13.01 20.78
CA ARG A 54 11.28 13.29 20.87
C ARG A 54 10.59 12.74 19.62
N GLN A 55 9.60 11.89 19.81
CA GLN A 55 8.81 11.36 18.70
C GLN A 55 7.71 12.36 18.36
N VAL A 56 7.72 12.86 17.13
CA VAL A 56 6.67 13.76 16.66
C VAL A 56 5.41 12.98 16.34
N VAL A 57 4.28 13.45 16.84
CA VAL A 57 2.96 12.92 16.50
C VAL A 57 2.25 13.96 15.63
N GLN A 58 1.88 13.55 14.41
CA GLN A 58 1.24 14.38 13.40
C GLN A 58 0.22 13.56 12.61
N HIS A 59 -0.77 14.23 12.02
CA HIS A 59 -1.78 13.60 11.16
C HIS A 59 -1.58 14.02 9.69
N PRO A 60 -1.55 13.08 8.73
CA PRO A 60 -1.27 13.40 7.32
C PRO A 60 -2.31 14.34 6.72
N ASP A 61 -3.59 14.16 7.03
CA ASP A 61 -4.68 14.88 6.38
C ASP A 61 -5.17 16.10 7.20
N GLY A 62 -4.80 16.18 8.49
CA GLY A 62 -5.39 17.13 9.45
C GLY A 62 -6.87 16.84 9.74
N GLY A 63 -7.58 17.78 10.38
CA GLY A 63 -8.99 17.64 10.70
C GLY A 63 -9.45 18.51 11.87
N VAL A 64 -10.73 18.40 12.22
CA VAL A 64 -11.30 19.06 13.41
C VAL A 64 -11.23 18.09 14.57
N VAL A 65 -10.67 18.50 15.71
CA VAL A 65 -10.61 17.66 16.91
C VAL A 65 -12.01 17.47 17.49
N ALA A 66 -12.48 16.23 17.57
CA ALA A 66 -13.72 15.88 18.26
C ALA A 66 -13.48 15.73 19.76
N ARG A 67 -12.43 14.99 20.14
CA ARG A 67 -12.05 14.76 21.53
C ARG A 67 -10.53 14.73 21.69
N LEU A 68 -10.08 15.21 22.84
CA LEU A 68 -8.70 15.16 23.30
C LEU A 68 -8.69 14.23 24.52
N GLU A 69 -7.91 13.15 24.45
CA GLU A 69 -7.89 12.10 25.48
C GLU A 69 -6.67 12.20 26.41
N VAL A 70 -5.80 13.20 26.18
CA VAL A 70 -4.55 13.42 26.93
C VAL A 70 -4.31 14.89 27.25
N GLU A 71 -3.62 15.15 28.36
CA GLU A 71 -3.16 16.47 28.78
C GLU A 71 -1.62 16.57 28.74
N GLU A 72 -1.10 17.80 28.77
CA GLU A 72 0.34 18.04 28.81
C GLU A 72 0.96 17.44 30.08
N GLY A 73 1.98 16.59 29.93
CA GLY A 73 2.64 15.90 31.03
C GLY A 73 2.08 14.52 31.37
N ASP A 74 1.01 14.06 30.70
CA ASP A 74 0.48 12.71 30.90
C ASP A 74 1.44 11.63 30.41
N LEU A 75 1.44 10.50 31.12
CA LEU A 75 2.13 9.28 30.72
C LEU A 75 1.18 8.43 29.87
N VAL A 76 1.60 8.10 28.65
CA VAL A 76 0.83 7.29 27.70
C VAL A 76 1.60 6.04 27.30
N GLU A 77 0.88 4.97 26.99
CA GLU A 77 1.42 3.75 26.42
C GLU A 77 1.33 3.76 24.90
N ALA A 78 2.20 2.98 24.23
CA ALA A 78 2.13 2.82 22.78
C ALA A 78 0.78 2.22 22.36
N GLY A 79 0.10 2.88 21.42
CA GLY A 79 -1.22 2.51 20.92
C GLY A 79 -2.39 3.26 21.57
N ASP A 80 -2.15 3.97 22.67
CA ASP A 80 -3.19 4.80 23.31
C ASP A 80 -3.70 5.87 22.36
N VAL A 81 -5.02 6.10 22.36
CA VAL A 81 -5.64 7.17 21.58
C VAL A 81 -5.32 8.50 22.27
N LEU A 82 -4.68 9.40 21.53
CA LEU A 82 -4.30 10.72 22.03
C LEU A 82 -5.35 11.75 21.65
N ILE A 83 -5.78 11.72 20.38
CA ILE A 83 -6.69 12.69 19.79
C ILE A 83 -7.63 11.95 18.84
N ALA A 84 -8.92 12.20 18.96
CA ALA A 84 -9.92 11.73 18.00
C ALA A 84 -10.43 12.91 17.15
N LEU A 85 -10.35 12.78 15.84
CA LEU A 85 -10.87 13.75 14.88
C LEU A 85 -12.36 13.52 14.59
N ASP A 86 -13.06 14.55 14.12
CA ASP A 86 -14.48 14.50 13.76
C ASP A 86 -14.71 13.65 12.51
N ALA A 87 -15.43 12.55 12.66
CA ALA A 87 -15.73 11.60 11.60
C ALA A 87 -17.02 11.92 10.83
N SER A 88 -17.78 12.94 11.22
CA SER A 88 -19.14 13.19 10.71
C SER A 88 -19.21 13.30 9.19
N LEU A 89 -18.28 14.04 8.57
CA LEU A 89 -18.23 14.22 7.12
C LEU A 89 -17.84 12.93 6.38
N LEU A 90 -16.81 12.22 6.87
CA LEU A 90 -16.34 10.98 6.26
C LEU A 90 -17.36 9.85 6.40
N HIS A 91 -18.08 9.75 7.52
CA HIS A 91 -19.19 8.80 7.65
C HIS A 91 -20.33 9.11 6.70
N SER A 92 -20.68 10.39 6.51
CA SER A 92 -21.69 10.78 5.54
C SER A 92 -21.27 10.42 4.11
N GLU A 93 -20.02 10.67 3.75
CA GLU A 93 -19.49 10.32 2.43
C GLU A 93 -19.43 8.81 2.22
N LEU A 94 -18.96 8.05 3.23
CA LEU A 94 -18.95 6.59 3.21
C LEU A 94 -20.36 6.03 3.00
N SER A 95 -21.36 6.55 3.73
CA SER A 95 -22.75 6.10 3.59
C SER A 95 -23.29 6.32 2.18
N ILE A 96 -22.95 7.45 1.53
CA ILE A 96 -23.34 7.73 0.14
C ILE A 96 -22.66 6.75 -0.81
N VAL A 97 -21.35 6.55 -0.68
CA VAL A 97 -20.56 5.64 -1.53
C VAL A 97 -21.05 4.20 -1.38
N GLU A 98 -21.28 3.75 -0.15
CA GLU A 98 -21.83 2.42 0.13
C GLU A 98 -23.23 2.24 -0.45
N SER A 99 -24.12 3.22 -0.30
CA SER A 99 -25.48 3.16 -0.87
C SER A 99 -25.44 2.99 -2.38
N GLN A 100 -24.56 3.73 -3.07
CA GLN A 100 -24.37 3.61 -4.51
C GLN A 100 -23.75 2.25 -4.88
N LEU A 101 -22.73 1.81 -4.16
CA LEU A 101 -22.06 0.53 -4.41
C LEU A 101 -23.04 -0.64 -4.26
N PHE A 102 -23.83 -0.67 -3.19
CA PHE A 102 -24.78 -1.74 -2.92
C PHE A 102 -25.94 -1.76 -3.93
N GLU A 103 -26.38 -0.59 -4.41
CA GLU A 103 -27.33 -0.52 -5.54
C GLU A 103 -26.73 -1.18 -6.78
N LEU A 104 -25.49 -0.83 -7.15
CA LEU A 104 -24.82 -1.43 -8.30
C LEU A 104 -24.62 -2.94 -8.16
N MET A 105 -24.20 -3.41 -6.98
CA MET A 105 -24.04 -4.84 -6.70
C MET A 105 -25.38 -5.59 -6.82
N SER A 106 -26.47 -5.01 -6.29
CA SER A 106 -27.80 -5.60 -6.42
C SER A 106 -28.25 -5.66 -7.89
N ARG A 107 -28.04 -4.59 -8.65
CA ARG A 107 -28.38 -4.51 -10.08
C ARG A 107 -27.55 -5.51 -10.90
N ARG A 108 -26.27 -5.66 -10.57
CA ARG A 108 -25.37 -6.66 -11.17
C ARG A 108 -25.90 -8.08 -10.96
N GLY A 109 -26.36 -8.43 -9.75
CA GLY A 109 -26.97 -9.72 -9.46
C GLY A 109 -28.14 -10.03 -10.41
N ARG A 110 -29.07 -9.07 -10.55
CA ARG A 110 -30.20 -9.20 -11.49
C ARG A 110 -29.73 -9.36 -12.93
N LEU A 111 -28.83 -8.50 -13.40
CA LEU A 111 -28.39 -8.53 -14.79
C LEU A 111 -27.60 -9.81 -15.13
N ARG A 112 -26.82 -10.36 -14.20
CA ARG A 112 -26.18 -11.68 -14.36
C ARG A 112 -27.23 -12.76 -14.57
N ALA A 113 -28.29 -12.77 -13.75
CA ALA A 113 -29.39 -13.71 -13.90
C ALA A 113 -30.11 -13.56 -15.25
N GLU A 114 -30.34 -12.32 -15.72
CA GLU A 114 -30.94 -12.05 -17.04
C GLU A 114 -30.06 -12.50 -18.20
N ARG A 115 -28.75 -12.24 -18.15
CA ARG A 115 -27.76 -12.68 -19.15
C ARG A 115 -27.73 -14.20 -19.28
N ASP A 116 -27.76 -14.89 -18.15
CA ASP A 116 -27.59 -16.35 -18.08
C ASP A 116 -28.91 -17.11 -18.23
N GLY A 117 -30.05 -16.40 -18.28
CA GLY A 117 -31.37 -17.02 -18.32
C GLY A 117 -31.68 -17.84 -17.06
N ALA A 118 -31.17 -17.40 -15.91
CA ALA A 118 -31.35 -18.11 -14.64
C ALA A 118 -32.80 -18.06 -14.16
N PRO A 119 -33.29 -19.04 -13.38
CA PRO A 119 -34.65 -19.04 -12.85
C PRO A 119 -34.88 -18.03 -11.70
N SER A 120 -33.81 -17.60 -11.05
CA SER A 120 -33.84 -16.66 -9.92
C SER A 120 -32.58 -15.83 -9.86
N VAL A 121 -32.66 -14.67 -9.21
CA VAL A 121 -31.50 -13.82 -8.95
C VAL A 121 -30.65 -14.43 -7.84
N ARG A 122 -29.32 -14.40 -8.01
CA ARG A 122 -28.33 -14.69 -6.97
C ARG A 122 -27.46 -13.46 -6.78
N PHE A 123 -27.42 -12.95 -5.56
CA PHE A 123 -26.57 -11.85 -5.16
C PHE A 123 -25.24 -12.37 -4.61
N ASP A 124 -24.21 -11.52 -4.56
CA ASP A 124 -22.92 -11.87 -3.99
C ASP A 124 -23.02 -11.98 -2.46
N ASP A 125 -22.24 -12.86 -1.84
CA ASP A 125 -22.34 -13.19 -0.40
C ASP A 125 -22.09 -11.96 0.50
N ASP A 126 -21.09 -11.14 0.14
CA ASP A 126 -20.78 -9.89 0.87
C ASP A 126 -21.99 -8.94 0.95
N LEU A 127 -22.77 -8.83 -0.14
CA LEU A 127 -23.98 -7.99 -0.16
C LEU A 127 -25.07 -8.59 0.72
N MET A 128 -25.20 -9.92 0.75
CA MET A 128 -26.19 -10.62 1.55
C MET A 128 -25.90 -10.52 3.04
N GLU A 129 -24.63 -10.58 3.45
CA GLU A 129 -24.21 -10.35 4.83
C GLU A 129 -24.57 -8.94 5.30
N ILE A 130 -24.35 -7.93 4.45
CA ILE A 130 -24.71 -6.55 4.74
C ILE A 130 -26.24 -6.39 4.79
N ALA A 131 -26.97 -6.98 3.85
CA ALA A 131 -28.44 -6.95 3.81
C ALA A 131 -29.08 -7.56 5.07
N ALA A 132 -28.43 -8.55 5.70
CA ALA A 132 -28.91 -9.15 6.94
C ALA A 132 -28.92 -8.17 8.13
N THR A 133 -28.10 -7.12 8.07
CA THR A 133 -27.97 -6.13 9.15
C THR A 133 -28.53 -4.75 8.79
N ARG A 134 -28.64 -4.42 7.50
CA ARG A 134 -29.10 -3.11 7.00
C ARG A 134 -30.39 -3.25 6.18
N PRO A 135 -31.56 -2.85 6.72
CA PRO A 135 -32.85 -2.96 6.03
C PRO A 135 -32.91 -2.26 4.67
N GLU A 136 -32.25 -1.11 4.54
CA GLU A 136 -32.14 -0.38 3.26
C GLU A 136 -31.48 -1.20 2.15
N VAL A 137 -30.48 -2.03 2.47
CA VAL A 137 -29.79 -2.88 1.49
C VAL A 137 -30.65 -4.10 1.14
N GLN A 138 -31.37 -4.65 2.12
CA GLN A 138 -32.34 -5.71 1.86
C GLN A 138 -33.45 -5.24 0.91
N GLU A 139 -33.93 -4.00 1.07
CA GLU A 139 -34.93 -3.42 0.17
C GLU A 139 -34.42 -3.32 -1.28
N LEU A 140 -33.14 -2.99 -1.48
CA LEU A 140 -32.50 -2.98 -2.81
C LEU A 140 -32.51 -4.39 -3.44
N THR A 141 -32.07 -5.42 -2.71
CA THR A 141 -32.03 -6.80 -3.22
C THR A 141 -33.43 -7.34 -3.53
N ASP A 142 -34.40 -7.04 -2.67
CA ASP A 142 -35.79 -7.44 -2.87
C ASP A 142 -36.41 -6.71 -4.08
N GLY A 143 -36.11 -5.42 -4.23
CA GLY A 143 -36.51 -4.61 -5.37
C GLY A 143 -35.99 -5.18 -6.69
N GLN A 144 -34.70 -5.55 -6.75
CA GLN A 144 -34.11 -6.16 -7.94
C GLN A 144 -34.71 -7.54 -8.24
N SER A 145 -35.02 -8.34 -7.22
CA SER A 145 -35.67 -9.64 -7.38
C SER A 145 -37.10 -9.51 -7.92
N ARG A 146 -37.88 -8.54 -7.42
CA ARG A 146 -39.22 -8.22 -7.95
C ARG A 146 -39.16 -7.74 -9.40
N LEU A 147 -38.21 -6.85 -9.71
CA LEU A 147 -38.02 -6.35 -11.07
C LEU A 147 -37.64 -7.48 -12.04
N PHE A 148 -36.75 -8.38 -11.62
CA PHE A 148 -36.38 -9.57 -12.38
C PHE A 148 -37.62 -10.42 -12.72
N ALA A 149 -38.41 -10.77 -11.71
CA ALA A 149 -39.61 -11.59 -11.87
C ALA A 149 -40.64 -10.93 -12.80
N ALA A 150 -40.92 -9.65 -12.59
CA ALA A 150 -41.85 -8.89 -13.45
C ALA A 150 -41.38 -8.86 -14.90
N ARG A 151 -40.08 -8.62 -15.14
CA ARG A 151 -39.53 -8.63 -16.49
C ARG A 151 -39.55 -10.04 -17.11
N ALA A 152 -39.29 -11.09 -16.34
CA ALA A 152 -39.34 -12.47 -16.84
C ALA A 152 -40.77 -12.88 -17.22
N GLU A 153 -41.76 -12.45 -16.42
CA GLU A 153 -43.19 -12.64 -16.72
C GLU A 153 -43.61 -11.94 -18.02
N THR A 154 -43.19 -10.68 -18.23
CA THR A 154 -43.46 -9.96 -19.48
C THR A 154 -42.90 -10.69 -20.69
N LEU A 155 -41.63 -11.11 -20.64
CA LEU A 155 -41.00 -11.85 -21.72
C LEU A 155 -41.72 -13.17 -22.03
N ALA A 156 -42.12 -13.90 -20.99
CA ALA A 156 -42.87 -15.15 -21.14
C ALA A 156 -44.25 -14.92 -21.79
N LYS A 157 -44.95 -13.83 -21.42
CA LYS A 157 -46.23 -13.46 -22.02
C LYS A 157 -46.10 -13.07 -23.48
N GLU A 158 -45.09 -12.29 -23.84
CA GLU A 158 -44.81 -11.92 -25.23
C GLU A 158 -44.48 -13.14 -26.08
N GLY A 159 -43.61 -14.04 -25.60
CA GLY A 159 -43.30 -15.30 -26.27
C GLY A 159 -44.53 -16.19 -26.45
N ALA A 160 -45.36 -16.35 -25.41
CA ALA A 160 -46.59 -17.13 -25.48
C ALA A 160 -47.61 -16.57 -26.49
N GLN A 161 -47.68 -15.24 -26.63
CA GLN A 161 -48.52 -14.60 -27.62
C GLN A 161 -48.06 -14.90 -29.06
N LEU A 162 -46.75 -14.85 -29.32
CA LEU A 162 -46.17 -15.20 -30.62
C LEU A 162 -46.37 -16.68 -30.94
N GLU A 163 -46.15 -17.57 -29.97
CA GLU A 163 -46.40 -19.01 -30.12
C GLU A 163 -47.87 -19.32 -30.43
N LYS A 164 -48.80 -18.61 -29.80
CA LYS A 164 -50.23 -18.76 -30.10
C LYS A 164 -50.55 -18.35 -31.54
N ARG A 165 -49.97 -17.26 -32.04
CA ARG A 165 -50.12 -16.82 -33.44
C ARG A 165 -49.51 -17.84 -34.40
N ARG A 166 -48.34 -18.37 -34.07
CA ARG A 166 -47.68 -19.43 -34.83
C ARG A 166 -48.56 -20.68 -34.94
N GLY A 167 -49.14 -21.13 -33.83
CA GLY A 167 -50.09 -22.24 -33.80
C GLY A 167 -51.32 -22.00 -34.68
N GLN A 168 -51.90 -20.80 -34.66
CA GLN A 168 -53.04 -20.45 -35.53
C GLN A 168 -52.70 -20.55 -37.02
N ILE A 169 -51.49 -20.14 -37.42
CA ILE A 169 -51.03 -20.26 -38.81
C ILE A 169 -50.77 -21.72 -39.16
N ALA A 170 -50.22 -22.52 -38.24
CA ALA A 170 -50.04 -23.95 -38.44
C ALA A 170 -51.38 -24.67 -38.66
N ASP A 171 -52.41 -24.33 -37.87
CA ASP A 171 -53.78 -24.85 -38.07
C ASP A 171 -54.35 -24.44 -39.44
N GLN A 172 -54.08 -23.20 -39.88
CA GLN A 172 -54.46 -22.75 -41.22
C GLN A 172 -53.78 -23.58 -42.32
N VAL A 173 -52.48 -23.89 -42.17
CA VAL A 173 -51.76 -24.76 -43.12
C VAL A 173 -52.42 -26.13 -43.21
N ILE A 174 -52.77 -26.74 -42.08
CA ILE A 174 -53.48 -28.03 -42.05
C ILE A 174 -54.78 -27.95 -42.85
N GLY A 175 -55.56 -26.88 -42.68
CA GLY A 175 -56.80 -26.67 -43.43
C GLY A 175 -56.58 -26.51 -44.94
N ILE A 176 -55.54 -25.78 -45.37
CA ILE A 176 -55.21 -25.59 -46.78
C ILE A 176 -54.73 -26.91 -47.41
N VAL A 177 -53.91 -27.68 -46.71
CA VAL A 177 -53.45 -29.00 -47.18
C VAL A 177 -54.62 -29.96 -47.37
N ALA A 178 -55.58 -29.98 -46.44
CA ALA A 178 -56.78 -30.80 -46.61
C ALA A 178 -57.63 -30.39 -47.84
N GLN A 179 -57.69 -29.09 -48.17
CA GLN A 179 -58.36 -28.61 -49.39
C GLN A 179 -57.58 -29.01 -50.65
N GLN A 180 -56.25 -28.94 -50.60
CA GLN A 180 -55.37 -29.41 -51.67
C GLN A 180 -55.58 -30.90 -51.95
N ASP A 181 -55.57 -31.75 -50.92
CA ASP A 181 -55.78 -33.20 -51.05
C ASP A 181 -57.15 -33.54 -51.68
N ALA A 182 -58.18 -32.78 -51.33
CA ALA A 182 -59.52 -32.92 -51.91
C ALA A 182 -59.55 -32.55 -53.40
N LEU A 183 -58.91 -31.44 -53.79
CA LEU A 183 -58.80 -31.02 -55.18
C LEU A 183 -57.93 -31.98 -56.01
N GLU A 184 -56.86 -32.52 -55.43
CA GLU A 184 -56.03 -33.53 -56.09
C GLU A 184 -56.80 -34.83 -56.35
N SER A 185 -57.64 -35.24 -55.41
CA SER A 185 -58.56 -36.37 -55.58
C SER A 185 -59.57 -36.12 -56.70
N GLN A 186 -60.16 -34.91 -56.76
CA GLN A 186 -61.07 -34.52 -57.83
C GLN A 186 -60.36 -34.47 -59.20
N LEU A 187 -59.14 -33.94 -59.23
CA LEU A 187 -58.30 -33.88 -60.43
C LEU A 187 -57.99 -35.28 -60.97
N ALA A 188 -57.74 -36.26 -60.09
CA ALA A 188 -57.53 -37.65 -60.48
C ALA A 188 -58.77 -38.26 -61.15
N LEU A 189 -59.97 -38.00 -60.62
CA LEU A 189 -61.23 -38.45 -61.20
C LEU A 189 -61.48 -37.81 -62.59
N ILE A 190 -61.25 -36.51 -62.71
CA ILE A 190 -61.40 -35.80 -64.00
C ILE A 190 -60.42 -36.32 -65.05
N ARG A 191 -59.17 -36.63 -64.66
CA ARG A 191 -58.19 -37.25 -65.56
C ARG A 191 -58.65 -38.61 -66.07
N GLN A 192 -59.19 -39.45 -65.19
CA GLN A 192 -59.72 -40.76 -65.57
C GLN A 192 -60.92 -40.65 -66.52
N GLU A 193 -61.83 -39.70 -66.26
CA GLU A 193 -62.96 -39.43 -67.17
C GLU A 193 -62.46 -38.91 -68.52
N LEU A 194 -61.49 -37.98 -68.52
CA LEU A 194 -60.89 -37.43 -69.73
C LEU A 194 -60.22 -38.51 -70.58
N GLU A 195 -59.45 -39.41 -69.98
CA GLU A 195 -58.82 -40.55 -70.67
C GLU A 195 -59.87 -41.45 -71.34
N THR A 196 -60.94 -41.76 -70.61
CA THR A 196 -62.06 -42.56 -71.13
C THR A 196 -62.75 -41.87 -72.31
N GLN A 197 -63.06 -40.58 -72.17
CA GLN A 197 -63.73 -39.80 -73.22
C GLN A 197 -62.85 -39.59 -74.45
N GLN A 198 -61.53 -39.42 -74.26
CA GLN A 198 -60.58 -39.35 -75.36
C GLN A 198 -60.57 -40.65 -76.16
N GLY A 199 -60.49 -41.81 -75.48
CA GLY A 199 -60.53 -43.10 -76.16
C GLY A 199 -61.86 -43.39 -76.89
N LEU A 200 -62.98 -42.84 -76.42
CA LEU A 200 -64.26 -42.88 -77.13
C LEU A 200 -64.29 -41.94 -78.35
N LEU A 201 -63.73 -40.73 -78.22
CA LEU A 201 -63.62 -39.76 -79.30
C LEU A 201 -62.76 -40.30 -80.45
N ASP A 202 -61.64 -40.96 -80.13
CA ASP A 202 -60.73 -41.57 -81.12
C ASP A 202 -61.43 -42.67 -81.94
N LYS A 203 -62.47 -43.29 -81.38
CA LYS A 203 -63.34 -44.28 -82.05
C LYS A 203 -64.57 -43.65 -82.74
N GLY A 204 -64.70 -42.32 -82.70
CA GLY A 204 -65.86 -41.58 -83.23
C GLY A 204 -67.14 -41.68 -82.39
N LEU A 205 -67.04 -42.14 -81.14
CA LEU A 205 -68.19 -42.42 -80.25
C LEU A 205 -68.47 -41.31 -79.23
N ALA A 206 -67.67 -40.25 -79.19
CA ALA A 206 -67.86 -39.09 -78.32
C ALA A 206 -67.72 -37.77 -79.08
N GLN A 207 -68.18 -36.68 -78.48
CA GLN A 207 -68.08 -35.34 -79.05
C GLN A 207 -66.80 -34.63 -78.59
N ALA A 208 -66.07 -33.98 -79.50
CA ALA A 208 -64.85 -33.24 -79.18
C ALA A 208 -65.07 -32.12 -78.15
N SER A 209 -66.27 -31.52 -78.14
CA SER A 209 -66.67 -30.50 -77.15
C SER A 209 -66.63 -31.02 -75.71
N ARG A 210 -66.96 -32.30 -75.48
CA ARG A 210 -66.93 -32.92 -74.15
C ARG A 210 -65.50 -33.07 -73.65
N VAL A 211 -64.60 -33.58 -74.49
CA VAL A 211 -63.17 -33.71 -74.16
C VAL A 211 -62.55 -32.34 -73.84
N LEU A 212 -62.79 -31.33 -74.69
CA LEU A 212 -62.29 -29.96 -74.45
C LEU A 212 -62.84 -29.35 -73.16
N SER A 213 -64.08 -29.68 -72.78
CA SER A 213 -64.65 -29.22 -71.51
C SER A 213 -63.93 -29.82 -70.30
N LEU A 214 -63.62 -31.13 -70.34
CA LEU A 214 -62.88 -31.84 -69.30
C LEU A 214 -61.42 -31.37 -69.21
N GLN A 215 -60.78 -31.06 -70.34
CA GLN A 215 -59.42 -30.48 -70.35
C GLN A 215 -59.37 -29.09 -69.70
N ARG A 216 -60.36 -28.23 -69.97
CA ARG A 216 -60.46 -26.92 -69.29
C ARG A 216 -60.70 -27.07 -67.80
N GLU A 217 -61.53 -28.04 -67.40
CA GLU A 217 -61.79 -28.36 -66.01
C GLU A 217 -60.51 -28.86 -65.30
N GLU A 218 -59.78 -29.78 -65.93
CA GLU A 218 -58.50 -30.26 -65.42
C GLU A 218 -57.49 -29.11 -65.24
N ALA A 219 -57.37 -28.24 -66.25
CA ALA A 219 -56.49 -27.09 -66.19
C ALA A 219 -56.88 -26.10 -65.06
N ARG A 220 -58.19 -25.89 -64.85
CA ARG A 220 -58.70 -25.07 -63.75
C ARG A 220 -58.32 -25.65 -62.39
N LEU A 221 -58.62 -26.93 -62.15
CA LEU A 221 -58.32 -27.61 -60.88
C LEU A 221 -56.81 -27.63 -60.60
N ARG A 222 -55.97 -27.86 -61.62
CA ARG A 222 -54.50 -27.73 -61.46
C ARG A 222 -54.09 -26.31 -61.06
N GLY A 223 -54.73 -25.28 -61.63
CA GLY A 223 -54.51 -23.89 -61.25
C GLY A 223 -54.83 -23.63 -59.78
N GLU A 224 -55.98 -24.13 -59.31
CA GLU A 224 -56.40 -24.02 -57.91
C GLU A 224 -55.45 -24.75 -56.95
N VAL A 225 -54.99 -25.97 -57.29
CA VAL A 225 -53.97 -26.69 -56.51
C VAL A 225 -52.65 -25.89 -56.44
N GLY A 226 -52.24 -25.26 -57.54
CA GLY A 226 -51.07 -24.38 -57.57
C GLY A 226 -51.21 -23.16 -56.66
N GLU A 227 -52.40 -22.53 -56.62
CA GLU A 227 -52.70 -21.40 -55.73
C GLU A 227 -52.67 -21.80 -54.25
N LEU A 228 -53.24 -22.97 -53.89
CA LEU A 228 -53.17 -23.49 -52.53
C LEU A 228 -51.74 -23.85 -52.13
N THR A 229 -50.95 -24.43 -53.04
CA THR A 229 -49.53 -24.72 -52.81
C THR A 229 -48.75 -23.45 -52.47
N ALA A 230 -48.95 -22.38 -53.25
CA ALA A 230 -48.34 -21.07 -52.98
C ALA A 230 -48.78 -20.50 -51.62
N SER A 231 -50.05 -20.68 -51.26
CA SER A 231 -50.61 -20.24 -49.98
C SER A 231 -50.00 -21.00 -48.79
N VAL A 232 -49.77 -22.31 -48.90
CA VAL A 232 -49.04 -23.10 -47.89
C VAL A 232 -47.63 -22.57 -47.71
N ALA A 233 -46.90 -22.36 -48.81
CA ALA A 233 -45.54 -21.83 -48.75
C ALA A 233 -45.47 -20.45 -48.08
N GLN A 234 -46.42 -19.56 -48.38
CA GLN A 234 -46.53 -18.25 -47.75
C GLN A 234 -46.83 -18.35 -46.24
N ALA A 235 -47.72 -19.26 -45.84
CA ALA A 235 -48.03 -19.49 -44.43
C ALA A 235 -46.83 -20.05 -43.65
N GLN A 236 -46.08 -20.99 -44.23
CA GLN A 236 -44.84 -21.52 -43.66
C GLN A 236 -43.74 -20.46 -43.52
N GLY A 237 -43.64 -19.54 -44.50
CA GLY A 237 -42.75 -18.37 -44.39
C GLY A 237 -43.08 -17.51 -43.17
N ARG A 238 -44.37 -17.20 -42.95
CA ARG A 238 -44.82 -16.44 -41.77
C ARG A 238 -44.56 -17.17 -40.44
N ILE A 239 -44.69 -18.50 -40.40
CA ILE A 239 -44.30 -19.30 -39.23
C ILE A 239 -42.81 -19.11 -38.92
N THR A 240 -41.97 -19.18 -39.95
CA THR A 240 -40.51 -19.00 -39.81
C THR A 240 -40.16 -17.59 -39.32
N GLU A 241 -40.85 -16.56 -39.81
CA GLU A 241 -40.69 -15.19 -39.33
C GLU A 241 -41.01 -15.07 -37.83
N LEU A 242 -42.11 -15.68 -37.36
CA LEU A 242 -42.48 -15.71 -35.95
C LEU A 242 -41.47 -16.48 -35.09
N ASP A 243 -40.94 -17.60 -35.59
CA ASP A 243 -39.89 -18.36 -34.91
C ASP A 243 -38.63 -17.50 -34.67
N ILE A 244 -38.24 -16.73 -35.68
CA ILE A 244 -37.12 -15.77 -35.58
C ILE A 244 -37.44 -14.65 -34.59
N GLU A 245 -38.67 -14.14 -34.58
CA GLU A 245 -39.11 -13.09 -33.65
C GLU A 245 -39.07 -13.59 -32.19
N ILE A 246 -39.51 -14.82 -31.92
CA ILE A 246 -39.43 -15.46 -30.60
C ILE A 246 -37.97 -15.59 -30.13
N LEU A 247 -37.08 -16.05 -31.00
CA LEU A 247 -35.66 -16.16 -30.69
C LEU A 247 -35.04 -14.79 -30.41
N LYS A 248 -35.43 -13.77 -31.18
CA LYS A 248 -34.97 -12.39 -31.03
C LYS A 248 -35.30 -11.81 -29.67
N LEU A 249 -36.48 -12.09 -29.10
CA LEU A 249 -36.86 -11.61 -27.78
C LEU A 249 -35.84 -12.01 -26.70
N GLN A 250 -35.36 -13.26 -26.74
CA GLN A 250 -34.37 -13.75 -25.78
C GLN A 250 -32.99 -13.15 -26.03
N THR A 251 -32.57 -13.06 -27.30
CA THR A 251 -31.24 -12.51 -27.63
C THR A 251 -31.14 -11.03 -27.30
N THR A 252 -32.18 -10.23 -27.61
CA THR A 252 -32.19 -8.78 -27.30
C THR A 252 -32.08 -8.54 -25.80
N ARG A 253 -32.84 -9.27 -24.98
CA ARG A 253 -32.73 -9.15 -23.52
C ARG A 253 -31.32 -9.49 -23.01
N ARG A 254 -30.73 -10.55 -23.55
CA ARG A 254 -29.38 -10.97 -23.17
C ARG A 254 -28.33 -9.91 -23.57
N GLU A 255 -28.46 -9.33 -24.76
CA GLU A 255 -27.58 -8.26 -25.25
C GLU A 255 -27.69 -6.99 -24.39
N GLU A 256 -28.90 -6.58 -24.03
CA GLU A 256 -29.14 -5.46 -23.10
C GLU A 256 -28.47 -5.72 -21.74
N ALA A 257 -28.68 -6.91 -21.16
CA ALA A 257 -28.08 -7.28 -19.90
C ALA A 257 -26.54 -7.28 -19.93
N ILE A 258 -25.94 -7.77 -21.02
CA ILE A 258 -24.47 -7.76 -21.21
C ILE A 258 -23.95 -6.33 -21.32
N THR A 259 -24.65 -5.47 -22.05
CA THR A 259 -24.25 -4.07 -22.26
C THR A 259 -24.31 -3.31 -20.95
N GLU A 260 -25.42 -3.40 -20.22
CA GLU A 260 -25.55 -2.78 -18.89
C GLU A 260 -24.49 -3.31 -17.92
N LEU A 261 -24.24 -4.63 -17.87
CA LEU A 261 -23.22 -5.21 -16.98
C LEU A 261 -21.84 -4.62 -17.20
N ARG A 262 -21.44 -4.40 -18.46
CA ARG A 262 -20.13 -3.82 -18.78
C ARG A 262 -20.02 -2.38 -18.29
N GLU A 263 -21.08 -1.59 -18.40
CA GLU A 263 -21.10 -0.21 -17.92
C GLU A 263 -21.03 -0.14 -16.39
N LEU A 264 -21.75 -1.03 -15.69
CA LEU A 264 -21.75 -1.05 -14.23
C LEU A 264 -20.42 -1.51 -13.64
N GLN A 265 -19.73 -2.45 -14.30
CA GLN A 265 -18.50 -3.04 -13.76
C GLN A 265 -17.40 -2.02 -13.47
N TYR A 266 -17.23 -1.02 -14.34
CA TYR A 266 -16.23 0.04 -14.11
C TYR A 266 -16.60 0.95 -12.93
N ARG A 267 -17.87 1.33 -12.82
CA ARG A 267 -18.35 2.20 -11.73
C ARG A 267 -18.29 1.49 -10.38
N GLU A 268 -18.57 0.20 -10.37
CA GLU A 268 -18.50 -0.60 -9.15
C GLU A 268 -17.06 -0.68 -8.62
N LEU A 269 -16.08 -0.92 -9.49
CA LEU A 269 -14.66 -0.91 -9.10
C LEU A 269 -14.24 0.45 -8.55
N GLU A 270 -14.63 1.55 -9.19
CA GLU A 270 -14.36 2.90 -8.72
C GLU A 270 -14.94 3.15 -7.31
N LEU A 271 -16.20 2.77 -7.08
CA LEU A 271 -16.86 2.95 -5.79
C LEU A 271 -16.27 2.01 -4.71
N ALA A 272 -15.86 0.79 -5.07
CA ALA A 272 -15.20 -0.12 -4.15
C ALA A 272 -13.86 0.44 -3.66
N GLU A 273 -13.03 0.98 -4.57
CA GLU A 273 -11.76 1.64 -4.22
C GLU A 273 -12.00 2.90 -3.38
N ARG A 274 -13.01 3.70 -3.72
CA ARG A 274 -13.37 4.89 -2.94
C ARG A 274 -13.84 4.53 -1.54
N ARG A 275 -14.64 3.46 -1.40
CA ARG A 275 -15.07 2.93 -0.10
C ARG A 275 -13.87 2.52 0.75
N GLN A 276 -12.92 1.78 0.17
CA GLN A 276 -11.72 1.34 0.86
C GLN A 276 -10.88 2.54 1.34
N SER A 277 -10.66 3.53 0.48
CA SER A 277 -9.94 4.76 0.84
C SER A 277 -10.63 5.53 1.98
N LEU A 278 -11.96 5.61 1.98
CA LEU A 278 -12.71 6.27 3.05
C LEU A 278 -12.63 5.50 4.37
N LEU A 279 -12.66 4.16 4.34
CA LEU A 279 -12.46 3.34 5.54
C LEU A 279 -11.06 3.53 6.13
N GLU A 280 -10.03 3.59 5.29
CA GLU A 280 -8.66 3.88 5.73
C GLU A 280 -8.52 5.29 6.31
N GLN A 281 -9.19 6.28 5.73
CA GLN A 281 -9.22 7.64 6.29
C GLN A 281 -9.93 7.67 7.65
N LEU A 282 -11.05 6.95 7.79
CA LEU A 282 -11.77 6.83 9.06
C LEU A 282 -10.93 6.16 10.15
N ASP A 283 -10.19 5.09 9.82
CA ASP A 283 -9.29 4.41 10.76
C ASP A 283 -8.16 5.34 11.25
N ARG A 284 -7.71 6.26 10.39
CA ARG A 284 -6.67 7.26 10.73
C ARG A 284 -7.18 8.44 11.57
N LEU A 285 -8.48 8.62 11.75
CA LEU A 285 -9.02 9.73 12.56
C LEU A 285 -8.66 9.64 14.04
N GLU A 286 -8.29 8.45 14.52
CA GLU A 286 -7.74 8.25 15.85
C GLU A 286 -6.22 8.36 15.80
N ILE A 287 -5.69 9.48 16.27
CA ILE A 287 -4.25 9.71 16.38
C ILE A 287 -3.77 8.96 17.63
N ARG A 288 -3.01 7.87 17.41
CA ARG A 288 -2.50 7.00 18.47
C ARG A 288 -1.03 7.27 18.78
N ALA A 289 -0.61 6.93 20.00
CA ALA A 289 0.77 7.03 20.44
C ALA A 289 1.67 6.01 19.72
N PRO A 290 2.70 6.44 18.95
CA PRO A 290 3.64 5.49 18.33
C PRO A 290 4.57 4.81 19.33
N VAL A 291 4.81 5.42 20.49
CA VAL A 291 5.69 4.92 21.56
C VAL A 291 5.14 5.32 22.93
N SER A 292 5.44 4.55 23.97
CA SER A 292 5.14 4.95 25.34
C SER A 292 6.03 6.11 25.78
N GLY A 293 5.50 7.07 26.52
CA GLY A 293 6.24 8.24 26.97
C GLY A 293 5.38 9.31 27.61
N ILE A 294 6.00 10.45 27.92
CA ILE A 294 5.31 11.62 28.45
C ILE A 294 4.92 12.54 27.29
N VAL A 295 3.68 13.04 27.30
CA VAL A 295 3.16 14.04 26.35
C VAL A 295 3.84 15.38 26.59
N TYR A 296 4.39 15.96 25.52
CA TYR A 296 5.07 17.25 25.55
C TYR A 296 4.74 18.12 24.34
N GLY A 297 4.58 19.42 24.55
CA GLY A 297 4.39 20.39 23.47
C GLY A 297 3.07 20.22 22.73
N LEU A 298 2.00 19.90 23.46
CA LEU A 298 0.64 19.82 22.93
C LEU A 298 0.22 21.18 22.36
N THR A 299 -0.18 21.22 21.09
CA THR A 299 -0.59 22.46 20.41
C THR A 299 -2.10 22.69 20.46
N VAL A 300 -2.88 21.67 20.83
CA VAL A 300 -4.34 21.69 20.84
C VAL A 300 -4.87 21.49 22.26
N PHE A 301 -5.64 22.46 22.75
CA PHE A 301 -6.11 22.48 24.14
C PHE A 301 -7.62 22.34 24.29
N THR A 302 -8.39 22.46 23.20
CA THR A 302 -9.84 22.43 23.24
C THR A 302 -10.43 21.58 22.12
N PRO A 303 -11.56 20.88 22.37
CA PRO A 303 -12.37 20.31 21.31
C PRO A 303 -12.74 21.38 20.27
N ARG A 304 -12.92 20.95 19.02
CA ARG A 304 -13.19 21.77 17.83
C ARG A 304 -12.03 22.64 17.34
N SER A 305 -10.84 22.47 17.91
CA SER A 305 -9.61 23.00 17.32
C SER A 305 -9.32 22.33 15.98
N VAL A 306 -8.68 23.06 15.06
CA VAL A 306 -8.37 22.57 13.71
C VAL A 306 -6.88 22.26 13.62
N ILE A 307 -6.55 21.05 13.18
CA ILE A 307 -5.19 20.59 12.90
C ILE A 307 -4.99 20.62 11.39
N ARG A 308 -3.85 21.15 10.93
CA ARG A 308 -3.49 21.09 9.50
C ARG A 308 -2.75 19.79 9.17
N ALA A 309 -2.82 19.42 7.90
CA ALA A 309 -2.06 18.32 7.34
C ALA A 309 -0.56 18.42 7.66
N ALA A 310 0.00 17.33 8.18
CA ALA A 310 1.42 17.18 8.56
C ALA A 310 1.94 18.19 9.59
N GLU A 311 1.06 18.90 10.30
CA GLU A 311 1.44 19.80 11.39
C GLU A 311 1.69 18.98 12.67
N PRO A 312 2.84 19.14 13.36
CA PRO A 312 3.10 18.51 14.65
C PRO A 312 2.03 18.90 15.69
N VAL A 313 1.35 17.91 16.26
CA VAL A 313 0.29 18.14 17.25
C VAL A 313 0.82 18.04 18.68
N LEU A 314 1.70 17.07 18.92
CA LEU A 314 2.42 16.88 20.17
C LEU A 314 3.70 16.08 19.94
N TYR A 315 4.52 16.00 20.98
CA TYR A 315 5.69 15.14 21.04
C TYR A 315 5.55 14.13 22.17
N LEU A 316 6.05 12.91 21.97
CA LEU A 316 6.20 11.91 23.02
C LEU A 316 7.66 11.79 23.41
N VAL A 317 7.92 11.88 24.72
CA VAL A 317 9.26 11.73 25.31
C VAL A 317 9.33 10.40 26.05
N PRO A 318 9.98 9.36 25.48
CA PRO A 318 10.06 8.05 26.11
C PRO A 318 10.88 8.13 27.40
N GLN A 319 10.40 7.47 28.47
CA GLN A 319 11.04 7.52 29.79
C GLN A 319 12.18 6.50 29.94
N ASP A 320 12.14 5.40 29.17
CA ASP A 320 13.11 4.30 29.25
C ASP A 320 14.23 4.44 28.20
N ARG A 321 14.84 5.62 28.11
CA ARG A 321 15.97 5.85 27.18
C ARG A 321 17.30 5.71 27.90
N PRO A 322 18.31 5.08 27.26
CA PRO A 322 19.64 5.02 27.82
C PRO A 322 20.20 6.44 27.96
N LEU A 323 20.86 6.70 29.09
CA LEU A 323 21.58 7.95 29.31
C LEU A 323 22.79 7.99 28.38
N VAL A 324 22.93 9.07 27.62
CA VAL A 324 24.07 9.32 26.75
C VAL A 324 24.91 10.44 27.33
N ILE A 325 26.22 10.38 27.13
CA ILE A 325 27.13 11.43 27.59
C ILE A 325 27.49 12.29 26.38
N ALA A 326 27.05 13.55 26.40
CA ALA A 326 27.39 14.52 25.37
C ALA A 326 28.66 15.27 25.80
N ALA A 327 29.79 14.91 25.20
CA ALA A 327 31.08 15.56 25.39
C ALA A 327 31.32 16.66 24.35
N ARG A 328 31.91 17.77 24.79
CA ARG A 328 32.30 18.91 23.95
C ARG A 328 33.78 18.81 23.66
N VAL A 329 34.10 18.49 22.41
CA VAL A 329 35.47 18.36 21.91
C VAL A 329 35.88 19.69 21.27
N ASP A 330 37.07 20.18 21.62
CA ASP A 330 37.65 21.37 21.01
C ASP A 330 37.89 21.12 19.50
N PRO A 331 37.56 22.07 18.60
CA PRO A 331 37.80 21.93 17.17
C PRO A 331 39.23 21.54 16.80
N ILE A 332 40.24 21.91 17.61
CA ILE A 332 41.64 21.55 17.38
C ILE A 332 41.87 20.02 17.47
N HIS A 333 41.00 19.31 18.19
CA HIS A 333 41.13 17.88 18.48
C HIS A 333 40.17 16.98 17.67
N VAL A 334 39.33 17.55 16.79
CA VAL A 334 38.31 16.78 16.05
C VAL A 334 38.92 15.68 15.16
N ASP A 335 40.08 15.95 14.54
CA ASP A 335 40.78 15.01 13.66
C ASP A 335 41.29 13.75 14.40
N GLU A 336 41.31 13.78 15.73
CA GLU A 336 41.78 12.69 16.59
C GLU A 336 40.62 11.90 17.24
N VAL A 337 39.36 12.27 16.98
CA VAL A 337 38.16 11.62 17.54
C VAL A 337 37.38 10.85 16.49
N PHE A 338 37.09 9.58 16.74
CA PHE A 338 36.34 8.71 15.83
C PHE A 338 35.39 7.75 16.56
N VAL A 339 34.39 7.24 15.84
CA VAL A 339 33.40 6.30 16.38
C VAL A 339 34.06 4.96 16.75
N GLY A 340 33.70 4.41 17.91
CA GLY A 340 34.25 3.18 18.49
C GLY A 340 35.46 3.40 19.42
N GLN A 341 35.93 4.64 19.55
CA GLN A 341 37.10 4.96 20.38
C GLN A 341 36.77 4.81 21.88
N PRO A 342 37.65 4.16 22.68
CA PRO A 342 37.44 4.00 24.11
C PRO A 342 37.64 5.33 24.84
N VAL A 343 36.75 5.59 25.80
CA VAL A 343 36.71 6.82 26.59
C VAL A 343 36.69 6.47 28.06
N ASN A 344 37.54 7.10 28.85
CA ASN A 344 37.45 7.03 30.30
C ASN A 344 36.60 8.19 30.81
N LEU A 345 35.61 7.90 31.63
CA LEU A 345 34.61 8.83 32.10
C LEU A 345 34.82 9.09 33.59
N ARG A 346 34.97 10.37 33.94
CA ARG A 346 35.13 10.82 35.31
C ARG A 346 34.00 11.76 35.69
N PHE A 347 33.12 11.30 36.57
CA PHE A 347 32.02 12.12 37.08
C PHE A 347 32.54 13.01 38.20
N ALA A 348 32.57 14.32 37.97
CA ALA A 348 33.10 15.30 38.93
C ALA A 348 32.30 15.35 40.25
N THR A 349 31.06 14.83 40.23
CA THR A 349 30.14 14.78 41.37
C THR A 349 30.37 13.59 42.31
N PHE A 350 31.15 12.58 41.90
CA PHE A 350 31.46 11.43 42.74
C PHE A 350 32.86 11.55 43.37
N ASP A 351 33.07 10.95 44.54
CA ASP A 351 34.37 11.02 45.23
C ASP A 351 35.41 10.19 44.47
N ALA A 352 36.43 10.88 43.94
CA ALA A 352 37.49 10.30 43.11
C ALA A 352 38.36 9.25 43.82
N ARG A 353 38.25 9.11 45.15
CA ARG A 353 38.97 8.08 45.93
C ARG A 353 38.22 6.76 46.05
N THR A 354 36.90 6.78 45.91
CA THR A 354 36.03 5.62 46.15
C THR A 354 35.29 5.19 44.89
N THR A 355 35.18 6.06 43.89
CA THR A 355 34.46 5.79 42.64
C THR A 355 35.41 5.21 41.59
N PRO A 356 35.14 4.02 41.04
CA PRO A 356 35.94 3.45 39.96
C PRO A 356 35.83 4.29 38.68
N GLU A 357 36.90 4.33 37.89
CA GLU A 357 36.86 4.91 36.54
C GLU A 357 35.90 4.11 35.67
N LEU A 358 34.99 4.81 34.98
CA LEU A 358 34.00 4.19 34.11
C LEU A 358 34.47 4.24 32.66
N PHE A 359 34.25 3.16 31.93
CA PHE A 359 34.66 3.05 30.53
C PHE A 359 33.44 3.18 29.60
N GLY A 360 33.58 4.00 28.57
CA GLY A 360 32.59 4.18 27.52
C GLY A 360 33.21 4.12 26.13
N GLN A 361 32.37 4.20 25.11
CA GLN A 361 32.81 4.28 23.71
C GLN A 361 32.11 5.44 23.01
N VAL A 362 32.85 6.13 22.14
CA VAL A 362 32.26 7.16 21.26
C VAL A 362 31.34 6.47 20.26
N THR A 363 30.06 6.80 20.27
CA THR A 363 29.08 6.23 19.33
C THR A 363 28.80 7.16 18.16
N LYS A 364 28.89 8.47 18.36
CA LYS A 364 28.62 9.47 17.33
C LYS A 364 29.49 10.70 17.54
N VAL A 365 29.95 11.29 16.45
CA VAL A 365 30.63 12.59 16.43
C VAL A 365 29.87 13.49 15.46
N SER A 366 29.61 14.74 15.85
CA SER A 366 28.94 15.68 14.97
C SER A 366 29.77 15.95 13.72
N ALA A 367 29.11 15.99 12.56
CA ALA A 367 29.78 16.29 11.29
C ALA A 367 30.19 17.76 11.15
N ASP A 368 29.60 18.64 11.97
CA ASP A 368 29.88 20.07 12.00
C ASP A 368 30.08 20.55 13.44
N ALA A 369 30.71 21.71 13.59
CA ALA A 369 30.98 22.34 14.87
C ALA A 369 29.78 23.20 15.30
N PHE A 370 29.34 23.02 16.54
CA PHE A 370 28.30 23.83 17.17
C PHE A 370 28.92 25.04 17.85
N VAL A 371 28.20 26.16 17.88
CA VAL A 371 28.59 27.35 18.65
C VAL A 371 27.80 27.36 19.96
N ASP A 372 28.48 27.51 21.09
CA ASP A 372 27.82 27.67 22.38
C ASP A 372 27.24 29.08 22.49
N ASP A 373 25.91 29.20 22.62
CA ASP A 373 25.21 30.49 22.62
C ASP A 373 25.71 31.48 23.68
N ARG A 374 26.23 30.97 24.81
CA ARG A 374 26.66 31.79 25.96
C ARG A 374 28.13 32.20 25.86
N THR A 375 28.98 31.32 25.33
CA THR A 375 30.45 31.53 25.28
C THR A 375 30.96 31.88 23.89
N GLN A 376 30.14 31.73 22.85
CA GLN A 376 30.48 31.91 21.44
C GLN A 376 31.69 31.06 20.98
N GLN A 377 32.01 30.00 21.73
CA GLN A 377 33.07 29.06 21.39
C GLN A 377 32.50 27.94 20.52
N SER A 378 33.25 27.58 19.48
CA SER A 378 32.94 26.46 18.60
C SER A 378 33.39 25.15 19.23
N TYR A 379 32.57 24.10 19.17
CA TYR A 379 32.88 22.77 19.69
C TYR A 379 32.22 21.67 18.84
N TYR A 380 32.86 20.51 18.76
CA TYR A 380 32.25 19.30 18.21
C TYR A 380 31.57 18.51 19.32
N ARG A 381 30.41 17.93 19.03
CA ARG A 381 29.66 17.10 19.96
C ARG A 381 30.02 15.63 19.72
N ALA A 382 30.60 14.99 20.73
CA ALA A 382 30.81 13.54 20.76
C ALA A 382 29.83 12.90 21.74
N GLU A 383 29.04 11.94 21.25
CA GLU A 383 28.13 11.14 22.08
C GLU A 383 28.83 9.86 22.50
N ILE A 384 28.79 9.59 23.79
CA ILE A 384 29.48 8.48 24.42
C ILE A 384 28.46 7.65 25.20
N ILE A 385 28.49 6.33 25.01
CA ILE A 385 27.68 5.38 25.76
C ILE A 385 28.60 4.59 26.69
N LEU A 386 28.13 4.30 27.91
CA LEU A 386 28.84 3.44 28.86
C LEU A 386 28.92 2.01 28.33
N SER A 387 30.06 1.36 28.53
CA SER A 387 30.21 -0.04 28.13
C SER A 387 29.33 -0.96 29.00
N GLU A 388 28.91 -2.10 28.46
CA GLU A 388 28.06 -3.06 29.19
C GLU A 388 28.68 -3.45 30.55
N GLY A 389 27.88 -3.39 31.61
CA GLY A 389 28.30 -3.71 32.98
C GLY A 389 29.12 -2.63 33.71
N GLU A 390 29.51 -1.53 33.06
CA GLU A 390 30.20 -0.41 33.72
C GLU A 390 29.23 0.42 34.58
N ALA A 391 27.98 0.57 34.15
CA ALA A 391 26.95 1.23 34.94
C ALA A 391 26.67 0.51 36.27
N ASP A 392 26.77 -0.82 36.30
CA ASP A 392 26.53 -1.64 37.50
C ASP A 392 27.64 -1.51 38.55
N LYS A 393 28.86 -1.09 38.14
CA LYS A 393 29.99 -0.85 39.05
C LYS A 393 29.76 0.33 39.99
N LEU A 394 28.79 1.19 39.69
CA LEU A 394 28.43 2.33 40.52
C LEU A 394 27.60 1.94 41.75
N GLY A 395 27.08 0.70 41.83
CA GLY A 395 26.32 0.21 42.99
C GLY A 395 25.09 1.08 43.29
N GLU A 396 25.11 1.80 44.43
CA GLU A 396 24.02 2.69 44.85
C GLU A 396 24.06 4.09 44.19
N LEU A 397 25.16 4.46 43.53
CA LEU A 397 25.32 5.77 42.89
C LEU A 397 24.61 5.79 41.54
N LYS A 398 23.57 6.64 41.42
CA LYS A 398 22.80 6.79 40.18
C LYS A 398 23.29 7.98 39.36
N ILE A 399 23.51 7.75 38.07
CA ILE A 399 23.74 8.81 37.10
C ILE A 399 22.39 9.46 36.77
N VAL A 400 22.31 10.79 36.82
CA VAL A 400 21.10 11.56 36.46
C VAL A 400 21.38 12.50 35.28
N PRO A 401 20.38 12.81 34.44
CA PRO A 401 20.51 13.84 33.42
C PRO A 401 20.99 15.18 34.00
N GLY A 402 21.86 15.87 33.27
CA GLY A 402 22.44 17.15 33.66
C GLY A 402 23.73 17.05 34.49
N MET A 403 24.14 15.85 34.91
CA MET A 403 25.38 15.65 35.67
C MET A 403 26.62 15.98 34.81
N PRO A 404 27.58 16.80 35.30
CA PRO A 404 28.81 17.10 34.59
C PRO A 404 29.78 15.91 34.64
N VAL A 405 30.39 15.62 33.50
CA VAL A 405 31.33 14.51 33.34
C VAL A 405 32.53 14.97 32.53
N GLU A 406 33.72 14.64 32.99
CA GLU A 406 34.95 14.83 32.22
C GLU A 406 35.25 13.54 31.45
N THR A 407 35.41 13.68 30.15
CA THR A 407 35.62 12.56 29.24
C THR A 407 37.04 12.58 28.72
N PHE A 408 37.78 11.51 28.96
CA PHE A 408 39.15 11.31 28.51
C PHE A 408 39.11 10.38 27.31
N ILE A 409 39.06 10.95 26.10
CA ILE A 409 38.99 10.20 24.85
C ILE A 409 40.41 9.76 24.49
N ARG A 410 40.65 8.44 24.45
CA ARG A 410 42.01 7.89 24.30
C ARG A 410 42.52 8.05 22.87
N THR A 411 43.56 8.84 22.66
CA THR A 411 44.15 9.07 21.33
C THR A 411 45.25 8.06 21.01
N ALA A 412 45.78 8.11 19.78
CA ALA A 412 46.83 7.22 19.33
C ALA A 412 48.07 7.28 20.24
N ASP A 413 48.64 6.12 20.55
CA ASP A 413 49.86 6.02 21.33
C ASP A 413 51.02 6.72 20.60
N ARG A 414 51.73 7.60 21.32
CA ARG A 414 52.88 8.34 20.79
C ARG A 414 54.13 8.00 21.57
N SER A 415 55.27 7.89 20.87
CA SER A 415 56.55 7.72 21.53
C SER A 415 57.09 9.05 22.08
N PRO A 416 57.91 9.05 23.14
CA PRO A 416 58.56 10.26 23.65
C PRO A 416 59.31 11.04 22.56
N LEU A 417 59.96 10.34 21.62
CA LEU A 417 60.61 10.95 20.47
C LEU A 417 59.61 11.70 19.57
N ALA A 418 58.42 11.12 19.34
CA ALA A 418 57.38 11.73 18.51
C ALA A 418 56.88 13.07 19.08
N TYR A 419 56.79 13.22 20.40
CA TYR A 419 56.42 14.50 21.03
C TYR A 419 57.43 15.62 20.79
N LEU A 420 58.73 15.30 20.73
CA LEU A 420 59.80 16.27 20.47
C LEU A 420 59.92 16.61 18.99
N VAL A 421 59.74 15.64 18.10
CA VAL A 421 60.02 15.79 16.66
C VAL A 421 58.79 16.24 15.86
N LYS A 422 57.56 15.83 16.25
CA LYS A 422 56.33 16.13 15.50
C LYS A 422 56.08 17.63 15.27
N PRO A 423 56.22 18.54 16.27
CA PRO A 423 56.02 19.98 16.04
C PRO A 423 57.03 20.56 15.05
N LEU A 424 58.27 20.07 15.08
CA LEU A 424 59.31 20.45 14.11
C LEU A 424 58.94 19.95 12.70
N ALA A 425 58.55 18.68 12.59
CA ALA A 425 58.18 18.05 11.32
C ALA A 425 56.92 18.69 10.70
N GLU A 426 55.91 19.04 11.50
CA GLU A 426 54.71 19.75 11.05
C GLU A 426 55.02 21.19 10.63
N TYR A 427 55.91 21.89 11.34
CA TYR A 427 56.40 23.22 10.93
C TYR A 427 57.12 23.15 9.58
N PHE A 428 58.01 22.17 9.38
CA PHE A 428 58.66 21.95 8.09
C PHE A 428 57.65 21.56 7.00
N ASN A 429 56.74 20.63 7.26
CA ASN A 429 55.71 20.25 6.29
C ASN A 429 54.77 21.41 5.92
N ARG A 430 54.48 22.32 6.85
CA ARG A 430 53.68 23.53 6.59
C ARG A 430 54.48 24.58 5.81
N ALA A 431 55.77 24.75 6.11
CA ALA A 431 56.66 25.66 5.37
C ALA A 431 56.99 25.18 3.94
N PHE A 432 56.91 23.88 3.66
CA PHE A 432 57.10 23.31 2.32
C PHE A 432 55.80 23.10 1.51
N ARG A 433 54.64 23.45 2.09
CA ARG A 433 53.31 23.39 1.43
C ARG A 433 52.67 24.76 1.22
N GLU A 434 53.46 25.83 1.18
CA GLU A 434 53.02 27.11 0.63
C GLU A 434 52.97 27.04 -0.91
N THR A 435 51.80 26.68 -1.44
CA THR A 435 51.28 27.13 -2.74
C THR A 435 49.80 27.40 -2.60
#